data_AF-C7ZC48-F1
#
_entry.id   AF-C7ZC48-F1
#
_cell.length_a   1.000
_cell.length_b   1.000
_cell.length_c   1.000
_cell.angle_alpha   90.00
_cell.angle_beta   90.00
_cell.angle_gamma   90.00
#
_symmetry.space_group_name_H-M   'P 1'
#
loop_
_entity.id
_entity.type
_entity.pdbx_description
1 polymer ?
#
loop_
_entity_poly.entity_id
_entity_poly.type
_entity_poly.pdbx_seq_one_letter_code
_entity_poly.pdbx_strand_id
1 'polypeptide(L)'
;ESPVLSFWGPEPIALPSRFARIKRNLIHGHEAELEASWTRLITALRDEVSRIEDLGAHLIPSIEFSDIDDEAQTARFGHDLKRYGVGVIRKVVPRADTDTAVRETVDYLDSKRHIKALQHDPACFDFFWTPAQVRSRAHPNILSAQRFMMGLWETSPDDQLVTRLPITYVDRIRVHGNTENQSNGLNVPPLEPPQSADDWIQALQSSAGIIAQVDNGSLERWEPDGYQHAGTYNNIFHGRWEDHDPWECTSRTSVTTDLYNGYGACTIFRMFQGILALSTVEPGMVRLLPSPKLATAYYLLRPFFTTKNPPPETRSGPEWDAYLAPENWQLQRDPDSIIHGAVPGHAQRITEIWHPHLHLRSSMITLPTLQPGDYILWHPDLPYYLSSNNYGLKTPSGSNSEVSMLVYMPAAPLTQTNALYLARQRKAFQRGHPGPDFDSTGRGIVEEDSDTRPGEKEIADVGGPAALQAMGLAPWEVAGTRSGSPPSDKAKSNEEDVDMEAETRSLMSSSSISRAEAEVVRLANIILFPDR
;
A
#
# COMPACT_ATOMS: atom_id res chain seq x y z
N GLU A 1 -29.81 -10.07 -8.16
CA GLU A 1 -30.09 -9.03 -7.14
C GLU A 1 -29.69 -7.68 -7.73
N SER A 2 -30.42 -6.60 -7.42
CA SER A 2 -30.10 -5.26 -7.95
C SER A 2 -28.72 -4.79 -7.47
N PRO A 3 -27.95 -4.08 -8.30
CA PRO A 3 -26.67 -3.51 -7.87
C PRO A 3 -26.87 -2.54 -6.71
N VAL A 4 -25.90 -2.50 -5.81
CA VAL A 4 -25.85 -1.60 -4.64
C VAL A 4 -25.97 -0.15 -5.13
N LEU A 5 -27.08 0.50 -4.81
CA LEU A 5 -27.48 1.80 -5.38
C LEU A 5 -26.70 3.01 -4.83
N SER A 6 -25.86 2.85 -3.80
CA SER A 6 -24.97 3.91 -3.28
C SER A 6 -24.02 3.35 -2.22
N PHE A 7 -22.72 3.23 -2.51
CA PHE A 7 -21.68 2.89 -1.51
C PHE A 7 -21.42 4.02 -0.49
N TRP A 8 -21.79 5.25 -0.85
CA TRP A 8 -21.44 6.47 -0.12
C TRP A 8 -22.52 6.95 0.86
N GLY A 9 -23.57 6.14 1.06
CA GLY A 9 -24.63 6.45 2.03
C GLY A 9 -24.13 6.48 3.49
N PRO A 10 -24.92 7.11 4.39
CA PRO A 10 -24.65 7.11 5.83
C PRO A 10 -25.01 5.78 6.51
N GLU A 11 -25.88 4.99 5.88
CA GLU A 11 -26.37 3.71 6.40
C GLU A 11 -25.51 2.53 5.89
N PRO A 12 -25.29 1.50 6.73
CA PRO A 12 -24.61 0.29 6.28
C PRO A 12 -25.47 -0.47 5.27
N ILE A 13 -24.80 -1.15 4.33
CA ILE A 13 -25.46 -1.87 3.24
C ILE A 13 -25.70 -3.32 3.66
N ALA A 14 -26.97 -3.76 3.60
CA ALA A 14 -27.30 -5.18 3.72
C ALA A 14 -26.86 -5.93 2.46
N LEU A 15 -26.03 -6.96 2.63
CA LEU A 15 -25.51 -7.78 1.54
C LEU A 15 -26.43 -9.00 1.29
N PRO A 16 -26.21 -9.77 0.20
CA PRO A 16 -26.94 -11.01 -0.02
C PRO A 16 -26.87 -11.97 1.18
N SER A 17 -27.91 -12.77 1.40
CA SER A 17 -28.06 -13.65 2.58
C SER A 17 -26.90 -14.62 2.79
N ARG A 18 -26.11 -14.92 1.74
CA ARG A 18 -24.88 -15.71 1.85
C ARG A 18 -23.88 -15.13 2.85
N PHE A 19 -23.84 -13.81 3.05
CA PHE A 19 -22.91 -13.18 3.99
C PHE A 19 -23.32 -13.39 5.46
N ALA A 20 -24.61 -13.49 5.76
CA ALA A 20 -25.08 -13.93 7.08
C ALA A 20 -24.61 -15.37 7.37
N ARG A 21 -24.68 -16.26 6.36
CA ARG A 21 -24.16 -17.64 6.47
C ARG A 21 -22.65 -17.67 6.66
N ILE A 22 -21.90 -16.86 5.91
CA ILE A 22 -20.44 -16.75 6.06
C ILE A 22 -20.07 -16.30 7.47
N LYS A 23 -20.72 -15.25 7.99
CA LYS A 23 -20.54 -14.79 9.37
C LYS A 23 -20.84 -15.90 10.37
N ARG A 24 -21.97 -16.59 10.24
CA ARG A 24 -22.32 -17.70 11.14
C ARG A 24 -21.25 -18.81 11.14
N ASN A 25 -20.74 -19.16 9.97
CA ASN A 25 -19.73 -20.21 9.83
C ASN A 25 -18.38 -19.81 10.45
N LEU A 26 -17.98 -18.53 10.34
CA LEU A 26 -16.72 -18.01 10.90
C LEU A 26 -16.60 -18.17 12.40
N ILE A 27 -17.72 -17.96 13.11
CA ILE A 27 -17.73 -17.90 14.57
C ILE A 27 -18.22 -19.20 15.22
N HIS A 28 -18.62 -20.17 14.41
CA HIS A 28 -19.25 -21.40 14.89
C HIS A 28 -18.34 -22.17 15.84
N GLY A 29 -18.79 -22.34 17.09
CA GLY A 29 -18.03 -23.02 18.14
C GLY A 29 -17.01 -22.14 18.87
N HIS A 30 -16.98 -20.84 18.57
CA HIS A 30 -16.11 -19.84 19.18
C HIS A 30 -16.88 -18.65 19.77
N GLU A 31 -18.20 -18.78 19.93
CA GLU A 31 -19.07 -17.67 20.33
C GLU A 31 -18.72 -17.14 21.73
N ALA A 32 -18.42 -18.02 22.67
CA ALA A 32 -18.07 -17.63 24.04
C ALA A 32 -16.70 -16.92 24.09
N GLU A 33 -15.72 -17.43 23.34
CA GLU A 33 -14.40 -16.83 23.20
C GLU A 33 -14.48 -15.45 22.56
N LEU A 34 -15.32 -15.29 21.53
CA LEU A 34 -15.56 -14.01 20.87
C LEU A 34 -16.23 -13.00 21.80
N GLU A 35 -17.30 -13.39 22.49
CA GLU A 35 -17.96 -12.55 23.50
C GLU A 35 -16.96 -12.03 24.54
N ALA A 36 -16.10 -12.92 25.07
CA ALA A 36 -15.05 -12.54 26.01
C ALA A 36 -13.96 -11.66 25.39
N SER A 37 -13.59 -11.92 24.14
CA SER A 37 -12.53 -11.19 23.43
C SER A 37 -12.91 -9.75 23.11
N TRP A 38 -14.19 -9.48 22.86
CA TRP A 38 -14.68 -8.15 22.54
C TRP A 38 -14.45 -7.18 23.68
N THR A 39 -14.74 -7.59 24.92
CA THR A 39 -14.46 -6.77 26.10
C THR A 39 -12.98 -6.42 26.20
N ARG A 40 -12.09 -7.42 26.02
CA ARG A 40 -10.64 -7.18 26.04
C ARG A 40 -10.20 -6.23 24.93
N LEU A 41 -10.75 -6.40 23.73
CA LEU A 41 -10.45 -5.59 22.56
C LEU A 41 -10.89 -4.13 22.75
N ILE A 42 -12.12 -3.89 23.23
CA ILE A 42 -12.62 -2.52 23.46
C ILE A 42 -11.79 -1.80 24.53
N THR A 43 -11.39 -2.48 25.60
CA THR A 43 -10.48 -1.91 26.60
C THR A 43 -9.13 -1.56 25.98
N ALA A 44 -8.52 -2.50 25.24
CA ALA A 44 -7.23 -2.26 24.59
C ALA A 44 -7.27 -1.13 23.56
N LEU A 45 -8.37 -0.99 22.81
CA LEU A 45 -8.58 0.09 21.86
C LEU A 45 -8.68 1.45 22.54
N ARG A 46 -9.37 1.53 23.68
CA ARG A 46 -9.45 2.79 24.44
C ARG A 46 -8.07 3.25 24.88
N ASP A 47 -7.27 2.34 25.44
CA ASP A 47 -5.91 2.65 25.89
C ASP A 47 -5.00 3.02 24.71
N GLU A 48 -5.13 2.32 23.58
CA GLU A 48 -4.37 2.61 22.37
C GLU A 48 -4.74 3.96 21.76
N VAL A 49 -6.04 4.30 21.68
CA VAL A 49 -6.50 5.60 21.18
C VAL A 49 -5.93 6.71 22.06
N SER A 50 -6.02 6.60 23.39
CA SER A 50 -5.42 7.58 24.31
C SER A 50 -3.92 7.75 24.06
N ARG A 51 -3.18 6.64 23.89
CA ARG A 51 -1.74 6.68 23.59
C ARG A 51 -1.45 7.36 22.24
N ILE A 52 -2.26 7.12 21.23
CA ILE A 52 -2.12 7.73 19.91
C ILE A 52 -2.38 9.23 19.97
N GLU A 53 -3.42 9.64 20.69
CA GLU A 53 -3.75 11.05 20.90
C GLU A 53 -2.62 11.81 21.60
N ASP A 54 -2.04 11.21 22.65
CA ASP A 54 -0.97 11.82 23.43
C ASP A 54 0.35 11.99 22.64
N LEU A 55 0.66 11.05 21.74
CA LEU A 55 1.95 11.02 21.03
C LEU A 55 1.89 11.57 19.59
N GLY A 56 0.74 11.47 18.93
CA GLY A 56 0.53 12.00 17.58
C GLY A 56 1.58 11.57 16.57
N ALA A 57 2.13 12.53 15.82
CA ALA A 57 3.11 12.28 14.76
C ALA A 57 4.44 11.68 15.25
N HIS A 58 4.75 11.73 16.55
CA HIS A 58 5.95 11.11 17.12
C HIS A 58 5.93 9.58 17.05
N LEU A 59 4.77 8.98 16.78
CA LEU A 59 4.62 7.54 16.59
C LEU A 59 5.17 7.02 15.26
N ILE A 60 5.48 7.90 14.31
CA ILE A 60 5.89 7.50 12.97
C ILE A 60 7.42 7.44 12.92
N PRO A 61 8.03 6.23 12.95
CA PRO A 61 9.47 6.11 12.85
C PRO A 61 9.98 6.60 11.50
N SER A 62 11.16 7.22 11.51
CA SER A 62 11.90 7.59 10.32
C SER A 62 13.32 7.01 10.38
N ILE A 63 13.85 6.62 9.23
CA ILE A 63 15.25 6.18 9.05
C ILE A 63 15.83 6.91 7.83
N GLU A 64 17.10 7.32 7.89
CA GLU A 64 17.79 7.87 6.72
C GLU A 64 18.16 6.72 5.76
N PHE A 65 18.04 6.95 4.44
CA PHE A 65 18.40 5.93 3.46
C PHE A 65 19.88 5.48 3.58
N SER A 66 20.77 6.36 4.07
CA SER A 66 22.16 6.01 4.36
C SER A 66 22.34 4.98 5.49
N ASP A 67 21.31 4.78 6.31
CA ASP A 67 21.38 4.01 7.55
C ASP A 67 20.67 2.64 7.43
N ILE A 68 20.15 2.28 6.25
CA ILE A 68 19.40 1.03 6.04
C ILE A 68 20.26 -0.24 6.15
N ASP A 69 21.57 -0.10 6.17
CA ASP A 69 22.53 -1.18 6.39
C ASP A 69 23.13 -1.15 7.82
N ASP A 70 22.76 -0.16 8.65
CA ASP A 70 23.18 -0.08 10.06
C ASP A 70 22.25 -0.92 10.95
N GLU A 71 22.78 -1.99 11.55
CA GLU A 71 22.03 -2.95 12.35
C GLU A 71 21.28 -2.29 13.54
N ALA A 72 21.88 -1.29 14.19
CA ALA A 72 21.26 -0.63 15.35
C ALA A 72 20.14 0.33 14.93
N GLN A 73 20.33 1.07 13.84
CA GLN A 73 19.30 1.96 13.30
C GLN A 73 18.11 1.16 12.74
N THR A 74 18.40 0.09 11.98
CA THR A 74 17.39 -0.77 11.39
C THR A 74 16.61 -1.56 12.44
N ALA A 75 17.25 -2.07 13.50
CA ALA A 75 16.55 -2.72 14.60
C ALA A 75 15.57 -1.77 15.32
N ARG A 76 15.99 -0.52 15.59
CA ARG A 76 15.14 0.48 16.23
C ARG A 76 13.97 0.87 15.33
N PHE A 77 14.24 1.17 14.06
CA PHE A 77 13.20 1.48 13.08
C PHE A 77 12.23 0.31 12.91
N GLY A 78 12.73 -0.91 12.78
CA GLY A 78 11.93 -2.12 12.59
C GLY A 78 11.02 -2.42 13.78
N HIS A 79 11.48 -2.23 15.01
CA HIS A 79 10.65 -2.37 16.21
C HIS A 79 9.43 -1.44 16.17
N ASP A 80 9.65 -0.16 15.92
CA ASP A 80 8.58 0.85 15.92
C ASP A 80 7.68 0.69 14.68
N LEU A 81 8.27 0.38 13.51
CA LEU A 81 7.52 0.05 12.30
C LEU A 81 6.58 -1.12 12.58
N LYS A 82 7.05 -2.19 13.23
CA LYS A 82 6.21 -3.34 13.57
C LYS A 82 5.07 -2.99 14.52
N ARG A 83 5.32 -2.10 15.49
CA ARG A 83 4.29 -1.64 16.42
C ARG A 83 3.22 -0.78 15.73
N TYR A 84 3.62 0.18 14.92
CA TYR A 84 2.75 1.24 14.42
C TYR A 84 2.28 1.01 12.97
N GLY A 85 2.92 0.09 12.25
CA GLY A 85 2.59 -0.31 10.89
C GLY A 85 2.96 0.70 9.81
N VAL A 86 3.62 1.82 10.14
CA VAL A 86 4.01 2.86 9.18
C VAL A 86 5.43 3.32 9.46
N GLY A 87 6.18 3.64 8.41
CA GLY A 87 7.52 4.22 8.54
C GLY A 87 7.90 5.06 7.32
N VAL A 88 8.86 5.96 7.53
CA VAL A 88 9.40 6.84 6.48
C VAL A 88 10.88 6.56 6.30
N ILE A 89 11.29 6.25 5.06
CA ILE A 89 12.69 6.24 4.67
C ILE A 89 13.00 7.59 4.05
N ARG A 90 13.92 8.35 4.67
CA ARG A 90 14.28 9.70 4.25
C ARG A 90 15.31 9.67 3.15
N LYS A 91 15.19 10.60 2.20
CA LYS A 91 16.18 10.84 1.14
C LYS A 91 16.53 9.59 0.31
N VAL A 92 15.54 8.74 0.01
CA VAL A 92 15.73 7.55 -0.83
C VAL A 92 16.16 7.94 -2.23
N VAL A 93 15.43 8.88 -2.84
CA VAL A 93 15.78 9.39 -4.17
C VAL A 93 16.50 10.73 -4.01
N PRO A 94 17.69 10.90 -4.62
CA PRO A 94 18.38 12.18 -4.60
C PRO A 94 17.51 13.31 -5.15
N ARG A 95 17.67 14.50 -4.57
CA ARG A 95 16.84 15.66 -4.93
C ARG A 95 16.90 16.01 -6.42
N ALA A 96 18.09 15.93 -7.02
CA ALA A 96 18.28 16.21 -8.45
C ALA A 96 17.46 15.27 -9.36
N ASP A 97 17.31 14.01 -8.95
CA ASP A 97 16.54 13.01 -9.70
C ASP A 97 15.05 13.28 -9.54
N THR A 98 14.59 13.68 -8.34
CA THR A 98 13.19 14.10 -8.14
C THR A 98 12.84 15.36 -8.94
N ASP A 99 13.73 16.36 -8.97
CA ASP A 99 13.49 17.61 -9.73
C ASP A 99 13.42 17.32 -11.24
N THR A 100 14.29 16.42 -11.74
CA THR A 100 14.29 15.96 -13.13
C THR A 100 13.02 15.19 -13.47
N ALA A 101 12.61 14.27 -12.60
CA ALA A 101 11.38 13.49 -12.75
C ALA A 101 10.13 14.38 -12.82
N VAL A 102 10.03 15.40 -11.95
CA VAL A 102 8.92 16.35 -11.95
C VAL A 102 8.90 17.16 -13.24
N ARG A 103 10.01 17.81 -13.60
CA ARG A 103 10.11 18.66 -14.80
C ARG A 103 9.68 17.92 -16.06
N GLU A 104 10.24 16.73 -16.30
CA GLU A 104 9.95 15.98 -17.53
C GLU A 104 8.56 15.36 -17.54
N THR A 105 8.00 15.08 -16.36
CA THR A 105 6.59 14.66 -16.27
C THR A 105 5.66 15.82 -16.56
N VAL A 106 5.97 17.04 -16.13
CA VAL A 106 5.22 18.23 -16.52
C VAL A 106 5.27 18.43 -18.04
N ASP A 107 6.46 18.38 -18.64
CA ASP A 107 6.63 18.49 -20.10
C ASP A 107 5.83 17.38 -20.85
N TYR A 108 5.87 16.15 -20.33
CA TYR A 108 5.10 15.03 -20.85
C TYR A 108 3.60 15.28 -20.78
N LEU A 109 3.08 15.71 -19.62
CA LEU A 109 1.65 15.97 -19.41
C LEU A 109 1.14 17.15 -20.25
N ASP A 110 1.94 18.21 -20.41
CA ASP A 110 1.61 19.37 -21.26
C ASP A 110 1.45 19.01 -22.73
N SER A 111 2.10 17.93 -23.19
CA SER A 111 1.95 17.39 -24.55
C SER A 111 0.69 16.54 -24.74
N LYS A 112 -0.02 16.17 -23.65
CA LYS A 112 -1.13 15.20 -23.63
C LYS A 112 -2.47 15.81 -23.16
N ARG A 113 -2.75 17.08 -23.54
CA ARG A 113 -3.88 17.96 -23.09
C ARG A 113 -5.32 17.44 -23.24
N HIS A 114 -5.55 16.17 -23.57
CA HIS A 114 -6.89 15.58 -23.79
C HIS A 114 -7.32 14.56 -22.72
N ILE A 115 -6.46 14.21 -21.76
CA ILE A 115 -6.73 13.19 -20.74
C ILE A 115 -7.29 13.85 -19.47
N LYS A 116 -8.45 13.37 -18.98
CA LYS A 116 -9.18 13.95 -17.84
C LYS A 116 -8.87 13.22 -16.54
N ALA A 117 -8.75 13.97 -15.44
CA ALA A 117 -8.65 13.44 -14.08
C ALA A 117 -9.93 12.68 -13.65
N LEU A 118 -9.85 11.91 -12.56
CA LEU A 118 -10.99 11.20 -12.00
C LEU A 118 -12.06 12.19 -11.49
N GLN A 119 -13.34 11.92 -11.80
CA GLN A 119 -14.45 12.79 -11.42
C GLN A 119 -14.61 12.95 -9.89
N HIS A 120 -14.19 11.95 -9.11
CA HIS A 120 -14.30 11.92 -7.65
C HIS A 120 -13.00 12.27 -6.92
N ASP A 121 -11.87 12.36 -7.63
CA ASP A 121 -10.55 12.75 -7.07
C ASP A 121 -9.75 13.47 -8.16
N PRO A 122 -9.97 14.78 -8.36
CA PRO A 122 -9.46 15.50 -9.51
C PRO A 122 -7.94 15.73 -9.50
N ALA A 123 -7.25 15.38 -8.42
CA ALA A 123 -5.79 15.40 -8.33
C ALA A 123 -5.15 14.03 -8.62
N CYS A 124 -5.93 12.96 -8.71
CA CYS A 124 -5.47 11.61 -9.05
C CYS A 124 -5.72 11.33 -10.54
N PHE A 125 -4.65 11.01 -11.26
CA PHE A 125 -4.69 10.79 -12.70
C PHE A 125 -4.39 9.32 -13.03
N ASP A 126 -5.17 8.77 -13.95
CA ASP A 126 -4.97 7.44 -14.54
C ASP A 126 -3.84 7.45 -15.59
N PHE A 127 -2.67 7.95 -15.18
CA PHE A 127 -1.40 7.74 -15.87
C PHE A 127 -0.61 6.67 -15.13
N PHE A 128 0.13 5.85 -15.87
CA PHE A 128 0.87 4.71 -15.33
C PHE A 128 2.32 4.71 -15.78
N TRP A 129 2.67 5.37 -16.89
CA TRP A 129 3.98 5.26 -17.53
C TRP A 129 4.70 6.59 -17.75
N THR A 130 4.37 7.62 -16.96
CA THR A 130 5.07 8.92 -17.00
C THR A 130 6.57 8.79 -16.70
N PRO A 131 7.40 9.77 -17.12
CA PRO A 131 8.81 9.86 -16.72
C PRO A 131 9.05 9.65 -15.22
N ALA A 132 8.30 10.33 -14.36
CA ALA A 132 8.39 10.19 -12.92
C ALA A 132 8.08 8.76 -12.46
N GLN A 133 7.01 8.15 -12.97
CA GLN A 133 6.61 6.80 -12.58
C GLN A 133 7.64 5.75 -12.99
N VAL A 134 8.04 5.73 -14.26
CA VAL A 134 8.95 4.70 -14.78
C VAL A 134 10.32 4.82 -14.13
N ARG A 135 10.89 6.03 -14.03
CA ARG A 135 12.21 6.22 -13.41
C ARG A 135 12.20 5.91 -11.93
N SER A 136 11.17 6.34 -11.19
CA SER A 136 11.08 6.05 -9.76
C SER A 136 11.02 4.54 -9.49
N ARG A 137 10.24 3.79 -10.30
CA ARG A 137 10.14 2.32 -10.21
C ARG A 137 11.44 1.62 -10.60
N ALA A 138 12.19 2.19 -11.55
CA ALA A 138 13.49 1.67 -11.96
C ALA A 138 14.64 2.07 -10.99
N HIS A 139 14.43 3.06 -10.12
CA HIS A 139 15.53 3.66 -9.35
C HIS A 139 16.19 2.66 -8.39
N PRO A 140 17.53 2.50 -8.41
CA PRO A 140 18.22 1.50 -7.60
C PRO A 140 17.99 1.68 -6.08
N ASN A 141 17.96 2.92 -5.59
CA ASN A 141 17.68 3.18 -4.16
C ASN A 141 16.25 2.79 -3.77
N ILE A 142 15.26 2.92 -4.67
CA ILE A 142 13.89 2.51 -4.38
C ILE A 142 13.82 1.00 -4.28
N LEU A 143 14.45 0.27 -5.22
CA LEU A 143 14.52 -1.19 -5.14
C LEU A 143 15.26 -1.65 -3.88
N SER A 144 16.30 -0.93 -3.45
CA SER A 144 17.00 -1.20 -2.18
C SER A 144 16.09 -0.96 -0.96
N ALA A 145 15.40 0.19 -0.92
CA ALA A 145 14.46 0.52 0.14
C ALA A 145 13.31 -0.49 0.24
N GLN A 146 12.77 -0.95 -0.89
CA GLN A 146 11.73 -1.99 -0.92
C GLN A 146 12.25 -3.32 -0.39
N ARG A 147 13.47 -3.75 -0.76
CA ARG A 147 14.09 -4.96 -0.21
C ARG A 147 14.26 -4.86 1.30
N PHE A 148 14.77 -3.74 1.80
CA PHE A 148 14.93 -3.47 3.22
C PHE A 148 13.59 -3.61 3.95
N MET A 149 12.55 -2.90 3.49
CA MET A 149 11.22 -2.91 4.12
C MET A 149 10.59 -4.30 4.12
N MET A 150 10.61 -5.00 2.98
CA MET A 150 10.05 -6.35 2.88
C MET A 150 10.83 -7.36 3.73
N GLY A 151 12.14 -7.15 3.92
CA GLY A 151 12.98 -7.97 4.80
C GLY A 151 12.63 -7.87 6.29
N LEU A 152 11.80 -6.89 6.69
CA LEU A 152 11.33 -6.75 8.08
C LEU A 152 10.13 -7.66 8.41
N TRP A 153 9.52 -8.30 7.41
CA TRP A 153 8.42 -9.25 7.60
C TRP A 153 8.92 -10.60 8.12
N GLU A 154 8.06 -11.31 8.84
CA GLU A 154 8.39 -12.66 9.32
C GLU A 154 8.20 -13.66 8.18
N THR A 155 9.28 -14.34 7.81
CA THR A 155 9.28 -15.35 6.74
C THR A 155 9.87 -16.68 7.24
N SER A 156 9.33 -17.76 6.71
CA SER A 156 9.82 -19.12 6.85
C SER A 156 10.56 -19.56 5.57
N PRO A 157 11.58 -20.45 5.66
CA PRO A 157 12.22 -21.03 4.48
C PRO A 157 11.29 -21.74 3.48
N ASP A 158 10.10 -22.15 3.93
CA ASP A 158 9.07 -22.83 3.14
C ASP A 158 8.08 -21.86 2.46
N ASP A 159 8.17 -20.56 2.74
CA ASP A 159 7.25 -19.57 2.19
C ASP A 159 7.45 -19.41 0.68
N GLN A 160 6.32 -19.35 -0.04
CA GLN A 160 6.31 -19.21 -1.50
C GLN A 160 6.44 -17.75 -1.94
N LEU A 161 7.44 -17.05 -1.40
CA LEU A 161 7.76 -15.67 -1.75
C LEU A 161 9.28 -15.39 -1.69
N VAL A 162 9.71 -14.29 -2.31
CA VAL A 162 11.11 -13.85 -2.30
C VAL A 162 11.17 -12.34 -1.98
N THR A 163 11.45 -11.98 -0.73
CA THR A 163 11.49 -10.58 -0.26
C THR A 163 12.67 -9.79 -0.83
N ARG A 164 13.79 -10.45 -1.19
CA ARG A 164 14.94 -9.80 -1.83
C ARG A 164 14.72 -9.41 -3.30
N LEU A 165 13.60 -9.85 -3.90
CA LEU A 165 13.22 -9.56 -5.28
C LEU A 165 11.93 -8.73 -5.31
N PRO A 166 12.02 -7.39 -5.16
CA PRO A 166 10.86 -6.52 -5.36
C PRO A 166 10.36 -6.63 -6.79
N ILE A 167 9.05 -6.74 -6.95
CA ILE A 167 8.38 -6.51 -8.22
C ILE A 167 7.75 -5.12 -8.24
N THR A 168 7.64 -4.54 -9.43
CA THR A 168 6.90 -3.30 -9.62
C THR A 168 5.41 -3.59 -9.75
N TYR A 169 4.61 -2.87 -8.98
CA TYR A 169 3.18 -2.71 -9.20
C TYR A 169 2.91 -1.32 -9.76
N VAL A 170 2.22 -1.25 -10.90
CA VAL A 170 1.88 0.04 -11.51
C VAL A 170 0.57 0.56 -10.98
N ASP A 171 0.63 1.78 -10.48
CA ASP A 171 -0.50 2.54 -9.94
C ASP A 171 -0.46 3.95 -10.53
N ARG A 172 -1.50 4.72 -10.22
CA ARG A 172 -1.76 6.09 -10.65
C ARG A 172 -0.70 7.06 -10.14
N ILE A 173 -0.85 8.33 -10.53
CA ILE A 173 -0.04 9.44 -10.03
C ILE A 173 -0.95 10.53 -9.47
N ARG A 174 -0.50 11.21 -8.40
CA ARG A 174 -1.18 12.40 -7.88
C ARG A 174 -0.39 13.64 -8.25
N VAL A 175 -1.03 14.57 -8.95
CA VAL A 175 -0.43 15.82 -9.44
C VAL A 175 -1.32 17.00 -9.06
N HIS A 176 -0.70 18.06 -8.54
CA HIS A 176 -1.35 19.33 -8.21
C HIS A 176 -0.61 20.48 -8.88
N GLY A 177 -1.29 21.57 -9.21
CA GLY A 177 -0.71 22.71 -9.92
C GLY A 177 -1.43 24.01 -9.59
N ASN A 178 -0.79 25.17 -9.79
CA ASN A 178 -1.45 26.47 -9.58
C ASN A 178 -2.47 26.84 -10.68
N THR A 179 -3.35 27.78 -10.34
CA THR A 179 -4.41 28.36 -11.20
C THR A 179 -3.92 28.82 -12.57
N GLU A 180 -2.65 29.24 -12.74
CA GLU A 180 -2.10 29.62 -14.04
C GLU A 180 -1.90 28.42 -14.99
N ASN A 181 -1.67 27.21 -14.47
CA ASN A 181 -1.59 25.98 -15.28
C ASN A 181 -2.96 25.53 -15.82
N GLN A 182 -4.08 26.11 -15.33
CA GLN A 182 -5.39 25.93 -15.95
C GLN A 182 -5.44 26.53 -17.37
N SER A 183 -4.60 27.54 -17.65
CA SER A 183 -4.48 28.13 -18.99
C SER A 183 -3.75 27.23 -20.00
N ASN A 184 -3.02 26.21 -19.52
CA ASN A 184 -2.30 25.23 -20.35
C ASN A 184 -3.08 23.92 -20.60
N GLY A 185 -4.37 23.85 -20.25
CA GLY A 185 -5.23 22.72 -20.59
C GLY A 185 -5.08 21.48 -19.69
N LEU A 186 -4.17 21.52 -18.71
CA LEU A 186 -4.18 20.60 -17.57
C LEU A 186 -5.19 21.11 -16.54
N ASN A 187 -6.39 20.50 -16.49
CA ASN A 187 -7.37 20.79 -15.44
C ASN A 187 -6.92 20.17 -14.11
N VAL A 188 -5.93 20.78 -13.48
CA VAL A 188 -5.41 20.36 -12.17
C VAL A 188 -6.01 21.27 -11.08
N PRO A 189 -6.47 20.72 -9.94
CA PRO A 189 -6.98 21.52 -8.83
C PRO A 189 -5.93 22.51 -8.29
N PRO A 190 -6.31 23.76 -7.97
CA PRO A 190 -5.39 24.78 -7.46
C PRO A 190 -4.86 24.47 -6.05
N LEU A 191 -3.59 24.76 -5.76
CA LEU A 191 -3.02 24.61 -4.42
C LEU A 191 -3.76 25.53 -3.41
N GLU A 192 -4.25 24.96 -2.31
CA GLU A 192 -4.89 25.73 -1.22
C GLU A 192 -3.89 26.02 -0.10
N PRO A 193 -3.98 27.19 0.58
CA PRO A 193 -3.07 27.52 1.68
C PRO A 193 -3.16 26.47 2.81
N PRO A 194 -2.04 26.19 3.50
CA PRO A 194 -2.02 25.19 4.56
C PRO A 194 -2.94 25.62 5.71
N GLN A 195 -3.85 24.74 6.07
CA GLN A 195 -4.61 24.80 7.31
C GLN A 195 -3.73 24.25 8.45
N SER A 196 -3.75 24.91 9.60
CA SER A 196 -3.12 24.36 10.80
C SER A 196 -3.80 23.05 11.21
N ALA A 197 -3.16 22.23 12.05
CA ALA A 197 -3.80 21.05 12.62
C ALA A 197 -5.13 21.40 13.32
N ASP A 198 -5.26 22.63 13.84
CA ASP A 198 -6.45 23.16 14.51
C ASP A 198 -7.58 23.52 13.54
N ASP A 199 -7.26 23.97 12.32
CA ASP A 199 -8.26 24.31 11.30
C ASP A 199 -8.94 23.05 10.72
N TRP A 200 -8.24 21.91 10.71
CA TRP A 200 -8.84 20.60 10.41
C TRP A 200 -9.79 20.18 11.55
N ILE A 201 -9.48 20.39 12.83
CA ILE A 201 -10.47 20.16 13.90
C ILE A 201 -11.78 20.94 13.65
N GLN A 202 -11.70 22.09 12.96
CA GLN A 202 -12.86 22.87 12.54
C GLN A 202 -13.53 22.35 11.25
N ALA A 203 -12.78 21.92 10.22
CA ALA A 203 -13.35 21.27 9.03
C ALA A 203 -13.97 19.88 9.36
N LEU A 204 -13.48 19.22 10.42
CA LEU A 204 -14.02 18.01 11.08
C LEU A 204 -15.42 18.21 11.64
N GLN A 205 -15.79 19.46 11.95
CA GLN A 205 -17.10 19.83 12.46
C GLN A 205 -18.14 20.00 11.35
N SER A 206 -17.75 19.87 10.07
CA SER A 206 -18.70 19.68 8.97
C SER A 206 -19.33 18.28 9.05
N SER A 207 -20.63 18.19 8.78
CA SER A 207 -21.50 17.03 9.06
C SER A 207 -21.17 15.72 8.33
N ALA A 208 -20.09 15.64 7.55
CA ALA A 208 -19.76 14.48 6.70
C ALA A 208 -18.99 13.35 7.41
N GLY A 209 -18.32 13.64 8.54
CA GLY A 209 -17.53 12.66 9.31
C GLY A 209 -16.28 12.13 8.59
N ILE A 210 -15.30 11.60 9.34
CA ILE A 210 -14.11 10.96 8.75
C ILE A 210 -14.47 9.60 8.14
N ILE A 211 -13.98 9.37 6.93
CA ILE A 211 -14.01 8.08 6.25
C ILE A 211 -12.57 7.68 5.93
N ALA A 212 -12.09 6.61 6.55
CA ALA A 212 -10.83 5.98 6.19
C ALA A 212 -11.07 4.76 5.30
N GLN A 213 -10.05 4.32 4.60
CA GLN A 213 -10.06 3.12 3.77
C GLN A 213 -8.96 2.14 4.17
N VAL A 214 -9.19 0.87 3.93
CA VAL A 214 -8.20 -0.22 4.00
C VAL A 214 -8.27 -0.98 2.67
N ASP A 215 -7.14 -1.09 1.97
CA ASP A 215 -7.05 -1.76 0.66
C ASP A 215 -6.71 -3.25 0.80
N ASN A 216 -6.45 -3.94 -0.32
CA ASN A 216 -6.18 -5.38 -0.38
C ASN A 216 -7.39 -6.20 0.11
N GLY A 217 -8.53 -5.98 -0.53
CA GLY A 217 -9.76 -6.69 -0.24
C GLY A 217 -10.62 -6.03 0.84
N SER A 218 -11.90 -6.29 0.70
CA SER A 218 -12.99 -5.79 1.52
C SER A 218 -13.76 -6.99 2.02
N LEU A 219 -14.74 -7.48 1.27
CA LEU A 219 -15.48 -8.69 1.62
C LEU A 219 -14.60 -9.94 1.65
N GLU A 220 -13.53 -9.96 0.86
CA GLU A 220 -12.53 -11.02 0.81
C GLU A 220 -11.97 -11.35 2.20
N ARG A 221 -11.94 -10.39 3.14
CA ARG A 221 -11.48 -10.63 4.52
C ARG A 221 -12.33 -11.64 5.29
N TRP A 222 -13.61 -11.73 4.94
CA TRP A 222 -14.56 -12.66 5.55
C TRP A 222 -14.89 -13.83 4.65
N GLU A 223 -14.48 -13.87 3.38
CA GLU A 223 -14.94 -14.91 2.46
C GLU A 223 -14.04 -16.16 2.45
N PRO A 224 -14.63 -17.37 2.29
CA PRO A 224 -13.90 -18.64 2.21
C PRO A 224 -12.87 -18.67 1.08
N ASP A 225 -13.17 -18.04 -0.06
CA ASP A 225 -12.29 -17.97 -1.23
C ASP A 225 -11.32 -16.77 -1.18
N GLY A 226 -11.44 -15.93 -0.14
CA GLY A 226 -10.56 -14.78 0.11
C GLY A 226 -9.52 -15.11 1.19
N TYR A 227 -9.50 -14.31 2.26
CA TYR A 227 -8.54 -14.45 3.36
C TYR A 227 -8.79 -15.66 4.27
N GLN A 228 -10.01 -16.20 4.31
CA GLN A 228 -10.25 -17.43 5.06
C GLN A 228 -9.59 -18.65 4.42
N HIS A 229 -9.34 -18.64 3.10
CA HIS A 229 -8.73 -19.77 2.39
C HIS A 229 -7.45 -20.26 3.07
N ALA A 230 -6.64 -19.29 3.51
CA ALA A 230 -5.38 -19.52 4.21
C ALA A 230 -5.46 -19.26 5.72
N GLY A 231 -6.66 -18.93 6.23
CA GLY A 231 -6.87 -18.68 7.65
C GLY A 231 -6.19 -17.44 8.22
N THR A 232 -5.90 -16.43 7.39
CA THR A 232 -5.10 -15.23 7.78
C THR A 232 -5.60 -14.55 9.05
N TYR A 233 -6.92 -14.54 9.26
CA TYR A 233 -7.56 -13.88 10.40
C TYR A 233 -8.21 -14.86 11.39
N ASN A 234 -7.88 -16.15 11.33
CA ASN A 234 -8.52 -17.18 12.17
C ASN A 234 -8.37 -16.90 13.67
N ASN A 235 -7.20 -16.44 14.12
CA ASN A 235 -7.00 -16.08 15.53
C ASN A 235 -7.99 -15.00 15.99
N ILE A 236 -8.30 -14.02 15.13
CA ILE A 236 -9.29 -12.97 15.43
C ILE A 236 -10.69 -13.58 15.49
N PHE A 237 -11.10 -14.34 14.47
CA PHE A 237 -12.43 -14.95 14.40
C PHE A 237 -12.65 -16.04 15.46
N HIS A 238 -11.60 -16.55 16.10
CA HIS A 238 -11.69 -17.52 17.21
C HIS A 238 -11.51 -16.87 18.60
N GLY A 239 -11.60 -15.54 18.70
CA GLY A 239 -11.56 -14.82 19.98
C GLY A 239 -10.17 -14.69 20.63
N ARG A 240 -9.11 -14.89 19.85
CA ARG A 240 -7.70 -14.81 20.26
C ARG A 240 -6.94 -13.76 19.45
N TRP A 241 -7.51 -12.57 19.31
CA TRP A 241 -6.90 -11.49 18.52
C TRP A 241 -5.51 -11.09 19.03
N GLU A 242 -5.20 -11.36 20.31
CA GLU A 242 -3.88 -11.15 20.88
C GLU A 242 -2.79 -11.96 20.16
N ASP A 243 -3.13 -13.19 19.76
CA ASP A 243 -2.27 -14.14 19.06
C ASP A 243 -2.21 -13.88 17.54
N HIS A 244 -2.97 -12.92 17.03
CA HIS A 244 -2.83 -12.50 15.64
C HIS A 244 -1.55 -11.67 15.49
N ASP A 245 -0.65 -12.10 14.61
CA ASP A 245 0.48 -11.31 14.16
C ASP A 245 0.17 -10.69 12.79
N PRO A 246 0.08 -9.35 12.68
CA PRO A 246 -0.09 -8.68 11.40
C PRO A 246 1.06 -8.95 10.40
N TRP A 247 2.27 -9.23 10.91
CA TRP A 247 3.52 -9.36 10.14
C TRP A 247 3.81 -10.79 9.66
N GLU A 248 2.90 -11.72 9.94
CA GLU A 248 2.87 -13.04 9.32
C GLU A 248 2.47 -12.88 7.84
N CYS A 249 3.23 -13.49 6.92
CA CYS A 249 3.01 -13.32 5.48
C CYS A 249 2.65 -14.60 4.71
N THR A 250 2.89 -15.79 5.27
CA THR A 250 2.64 -17.09 4.63
C THR A 250 1.19 -17.16 4.15
N SER A 251 0.24 -16.89 5.04
CA SER A 251 -1.18 -17.01 4.70
C SER A 251 -1.55 -16.04 3.58
N ARG A 252 -0.99 -14.82 3.60
CA ARG A 252 -1.24 -13.73 2.66
C ARG A 252 -0.77 -14.03 1.23
N THR A 253 0.22 -14.90 1.04
CA THR A 253 0.70 -15.25 -0.31
C THR A 253 -0.31 -16.04 -1.14
N SER A 254 -1.21 -16.76 -0.48
CA SER A 254 -2.18 -17.67 -1.11
C SER A 254 -3.61 -17.11 -1.17
N VAL A 255 -3.85 -15.90 -0.68
CA VAL A 255 -5.19 -15.30 -0.67
C VAL A 255 -5.52 -14.65 -2.01
N THR A 256 -6.81 -14.67 -2.37
CA THR A 256 -7.33 -13.81 -3.44
C THR A 256 -7.86 -12.52 -2.81
N THR A 257 -7.24 -11.39 -3.12
CA THR A 257 -7.60 -10.07 -2.56
C THR A 257 -8.66 -9.32 -3.36
N ASP A 258 -9.01 -9.80 -4.56
CA ASP A 258 -10.07 -9.24 -5.40
C ASP A 258 -10.91 -10.38 -6.02
N LEU A 259 -12.03 -10.69 -5.37
CA LEU A 259 -12.99 -11.69 -5.86
C LEU A 259 -14.02 -11.11 -6.83
N TYR A 260 -14.06 -9.78 -6.96
CA TYR A 260 -15.15 -9.07 -7.63
C TYR A 260 -14.69 -8.26 -8.85
N ASN A 261 -13.40 -8.31 -9.18
CA ASN A 261 -12.80 -7.57 -10.29
C ASN A 261 -13.08 -6.06 -10.18
N GLY A 262 -12.86 -5.50 -8.99
CA GLY A 262 -13.11 -4.09 -8.70
C GLY A 262 -12.18 -3.18 -9.50
N TYR A 263 -12.67 -2.00 -9.91
CA TYR A 263 -11.82 -1.02 -10.59
C TYR A 263 -10.79 -0.43 -9.62
N GLY A 264 -9.51 -0.64 -9.90
CA GLY A 264 -8.42 -0.27 -9.00
C GLY A 264 -8.29 -1.18 -7.76
N ALA A 265 -9.01 -2.31 -7.73
CA ALA A 265 -8.83 -3.32 -6.70
C ALA A 265 -7.52 -4.09 -6.96
N CYS A 266 -6.71 -4.24 -5.91
CA CYS A 266 -5.40 -4.87 -6.03
C CYS A 266 -5.53 -6.40 -6.18
N THR A 267 -4.93 -6.96 -7.24
CA THR A 267 -4.92 -8.40 -7.53
C THR A 267 -3.66 -9.12 -7.05
N ILE A 268 -2.75 -8.42 -6.37
CA ILE A 268 -1.48 -8.96 -5.87
C ILE A 268 -1.29 -8.78 -4.37
N PHE A 269 -0.38 -9.57 -3.80
CA PHE A 269 0.07 -9.36 -2.42
C PHE A 269 1.08 -8.21 -2.36
N ARG A 270 0.67 -7.12 -1.72
CA ARG A 270 1.53 -5.99 -1.34
C ARG A 270 1.87 -6.10 0.13
N MET A 271 3.15 -6.27 0.46
CA MET A 271 3.64 -6.24 1.84
C MET A 271 3.52 -4.85 2.45
N PHE A 272 3.62 -3.80 1.62
CA PHE A 272 3.31 -2.45 2.03
C PHE A 272 2.60 -1.72 0.90
N GLN A 273 1.67 -0.85 1.28
CA GLN A 273 1.35 0.30 0.45
C GLN A 273 2.48 1.33 0.56
N GLY A 274 2.54 2.31 -0.35
CA GLY A 274 3.56 3.33 -0.25
C GLY A 274 3.40 4.49 -1.22
N ILE A 275 4.01 5.62 -0.85
CA ILE A 275 4.04 6.86 -1.64
C ILE A 275 5.46 7.41 -1.62
N LEU A 276 6.00 7.64 -2.82
CA LEU A 276 7.21 8.43 -3.00
C LEU A 276 6.85 9.91 -3.17
N ALA A 277 7.45 10.76 -2.32
CA ALA A 277 7.32 12.20 -2.44
C ALA A 277 8.29 12.74 -3.50
N LEU A 278 7.77 13.38 -4.56
CA LEU A 278 8.61 14.11 -5.53
C LEU A 278 8.56 15.63 -5.29
N SER A 279 7.76 16.06 -4.33
CA SER A 279 7.58 17.45 -3.91
C SER A 279 7.38 17.48 -2.39
N THR A 280 7.51 18.65 -1.76
CA THR A 280 7.31 18.75 -0.30
C THR A 280 5.84 18.49 0.02
N VAL A 281 5.61 17.55 0.94
CA VAL A 281 4.28 17.20 1.46
C VAL A 281 4.20 17.66 2.90
N GLU A 282 3.35 18.64 3.18
CA GLU A 282 3.04 19.10 4.52
C GLU A 282 2.07 18.12 5.21
N PRO A 283 1.99 18.16 6.55
CA PRO A 283 1.09 17.33 7.32
C PRO A 283 -0.38 17.52 6.89
N GLY A 284 -1.15 16.43 6.84
CA GLY A 284 -2.59 16.44 6.57
C GLY A 284 -3.01 15.74 5.28
N MET A 285 -2.13 15.66 4.27
CA MET A 285 -2.41 14.98 3.00
C MET A 285 -2.68 13.48 3.19
N VAL A 286 -1.88 12.82 4.03
CA VAL A 286 -2.04 11.42 4.39
C VAL A 286 -2.20 11.33 5.90
N ARG A 287 -3.24 10.62 6.35
CA ARG A 287 -3.45 10.27 7.76
C ARG A 287 -3.61 8.77 7.90
N LEU A 288 -3.02 8.20 8.94
CA LEU A 288 -3.07 6.77 9.22
C LEU A 288 -3.43 6.54 10.68
N LEU A 289 -4.09 5.41 10.97
CA LEU A 289 -4.35 4.96 12.33
C LEU A 289 -3.26 3.94 12.73
N PRO A 290 -2.22 4.31 13.50
CA PRO A 290 -1.01 3.53 13.69
C PRO A 290 -1.18 2.36 14.69
N SER A 291 -2.13 1.47 14.44
CA SER A 291 -2.39 0.29 15.27
C SER A 291 -2.86 -0.90 14.42
N PRO A 292 -1.95 -1.53 13.65
CA PRO A 292 -2.34 -2.54 12.65
C PRO A 292 -3.06 -3.73 13.29
N LYS A 293 -2.67 -4.16 14.50
CA LYS A 293 -3.30 -5.30 15.19
C LYS A 293 -4.71 -4.96 15.69
N LEU A 294 -4.84 -3.92 16.52
CA LEU A 294 -6.09 -3.61 17.21
C LEU A 294 -7.15 -3.07 16.24
N ALA A 295 -6.76 -2.21 15.28
CA ALA A 295 -7.70 -1.71 14.28
C ALA A 295 -8.25 -2.85 13.41
N THR A 296 -7.37 -3.77 12.98
CA THR A 296 -7.76 -4.96 12.19
C THR A 296 -8.69 -5.89 12.95
N ALA A 297 -8.34 -6.25 14.19
CA ALA A 297 -9.22 -7.05 15.04
C ALA A 297 -10.60 -6.38 15.20
N TYR A 298 -10.62 -5.06 15.39
CA TYR A 298 -11.85 -4.32 15.58
C TYR A 298 -12.75 -4.32 14.35
N TYR A 299 -12.26 -3.89 13.19
CA TYR A 299 -13.13 -3.81 12.01
C TYR A 299 -13.55 -5.21 11.52
N LEU A 300 -12.74 -6.25 11.76
CA LEU A 300 -13.11 -7.63 11.44
C LEU A 300 -14.19 -8.20 12.36
N LEU A 301 -14.15 -7.87 13.66
CA LEU A 301 -15.13 -8.34 14.64
C LEU A 301 -16.38 -7.47 14.69
N ARG A 302 -16.30 -6.19 14.33
CA ARG A 302 -17.43 -5.24 14.40
C ARG A 302 -18.72 -5.75 13.74
N PRO A 303 -18.72 -6.43 12.58
CA PRO A 303 -19.92 -7.01 11.97
C PRO A 303 -20.67 -8.04 12.82
N PHE A 304 -20.02 -8.63 13.82
CA PHE A 304 -20.60 -9.69 14.66
C PHE A 304 -21.28 -9.14 15.91
N PHE A 305 -21.08 -7.86 16.24
CA PHE A 305 -21.64 -7.25 17.44
C PHE A 305 -22.74 -6.24 17.11
N THR A 306 -23.77 -6.20 17.93
CA THR A 306 -24.83 -5.19 17.90
C THR A 306 -24.93 -4.49 19.25
N THR A 307 -25.50 -3.29 19.27
CA THR A 307 -25.68 -2.52 20.50
C THR A 307 -26.99 -2.90 21.20
N LYS A 308 -26.97 -2.91 22.53
CA LYS A 308 -28.16 -3.12 23.37
C LYS A 308 -28.99 -1.84 23.44
N ASN A 309 -28.33 -0.70 23.55
CA ASN A 309 -28.92 0.63 23.53
C ASN A 309 -28.47 1.40 22.27
N PRO A 310 -29.33 2.24 21.69
CA PRO A 310 -28.98 3.07 20.54
C PRO A 310 -27.94 4.14 20.92
N PRO A 311 -27.20 4.69 19.93
CA PRO A 311 -26.31 5.82 20.17
C PRO A 311 -27.10 7.05 20.65
N PRO A 312 -26.57 7.83 21.62
CA PRO A 312 -27.15 9.11 21.98
C PRO A 312 -27.04 10.13 20.83
N GLU A 313 -27.88 11.17 20.86
CA GLU A 313 -27.83 12.26 19.88
C GLU A 313 -26.48 13.00 19.92
N THR A 314 -25.97 13.24 21.14
CA THR A 314 -24.66 13.85 21.35
C THR A 314 -23.60 12.77 21.47
N ARG A 315 -22.59 12.81 20.59
CA ARG A 315 -21.50 11.81 20.54
C ARG A 315 -20.27 12.24 21.34
N SER A 316 -20.51 12.69 22.56
CA SER A 316 -19.47 13.06 23.53
C SER A 316 -20.02 12.99 24.96
N GLY A 317 -19.11 12.90 25.94
CA GLY A 317 -19.46 12.86 27.36
C GLY A 317 -19.97 11.50 27.86
N PRO A 318 -20.50 11.44 29.10
CA PRO A 318 -20.75 10.18 29.80
C PRO A 318 -21.73 9.22 29.10
N GLU A 319 -22.74 9.75 28.41
CA GLU A 319 -23.70 8.93 27.66
C GLU A 319 -23.05 8.27 26.44
N TRP A 320 -22.15 8.98 25.77
CA TRP A 320 -21.35 8.43 24.68
C TRP A 320 -20.35 7.38 25.20
N ASP A 321 -19.71 7.65 26.33
CA ASP A 321 -18.81 6.69 26.98
C ASP A 321 -19.54 5.40 27.38
N ALA A 322 -20.78 5.52 27.89
CA ALA A 322 -21.64 4.39 28.20
C ALA A 322 -22.08 3.63 26.93
N TYR A 323 -22.32 4.32 25.82
CA TYR A 323 -22.60 3.70 24.53
C TYR A 323 -21.42 2.88 24.00
N LEU A 324 -20.19 3.38 24.18
CA LEU A 324 -18.94 2.70 23.82
C LEU A 324 -18.46 1.67 24.84
N ALA A 325 -19.10 1.57 26.00
CA ALA A 325 -18.71 0.63 27.03
C ALA A 325 -18.96 -0.82 26.54
N PRO A 326 -18.05 -1.78 26.82
CA PRO A 326 -18.20 -3.17 26.38
C PRO A 326 -19.57 -3.79 26.71
N GLU A 327 -20.17 -3.39 27.84
CA GLU A 327 -21.44 -3.88 28.34
C GLU A 327 -22.62 -3.55 27.43
N ASN A 328 -22.51 -2.49 26.62
CA ASN A 328 -23.54 -2.10 25.66
C ASN A 328 -23.50 -2.93 24.36
N TRP A 329 -22.51 -3.81 24.19
CA TRP A 329 -22.36 -4.62 22.99
C TRP A 329 -22.71 -6.08 23.27
N GLN A 330 -23.28 -6.76 22.28
CA GLN A 330 -23.58 -8.19 22.34
C GLN A 330 -23.30 -8.87 21.01
N LEU A 331 -22.81 -10.12 21.07
CA LEU A 331 -22.59 -10.95 19.90
C LEU A 331 -23.94 -11.31 19.26
N GLN A 332 -24.01 -11.21 17.93
CA GLN A 332 -25.12 -11.70 17.15
C GLN A 332 -24.97 -13.21 16.94
N ARG A 333 -25.71 -14.03 17.71
CA ARG A 333 -25.69 -15.50 17.53
C ARG A 333 -26.30 -15.96 16.20
N ASP A 334 -27.18 -15.15 15.65
CA ASP A 334 -27.66 -15.27 14.27
C ASP A 334 -27.33 -13.97 13.53
N PRO A 335 -26.12 -13.85 12.94
CA PRO A 335 -25.69 -12.59 12.35
C PRO A 335 -26.50 -12.20 11.12
N ASP A 336 -26.79 -10.91 10.98
CA ASP A 336 -27.30 -10.33 9.75
C ASP A 336 -26.27 -10.38 8.59
N SER A 337 -26.65 -9.92 7.40
CA SER A 337 -25.76 -9.84 6.24
C SER A 337 -24.95 -8.54 6.15
N ILE A 338 -24.97 -7.68 7.18
CA ILE A 338 -24.22 -6.43 7.17
C ILE A 338 -22.77 -6.71 7.57
N ILE A 339 -21.84 -6.25 6.72
CA ILE A 339 -20.41 -6.21 7.00
C ILE A 339 -19.99 -4.75 6.87
N HIS A 340 -19.97 -4.05 8.00
CA HIS A 340 -19.87 -2.60 8.09
C HIS A 340 -18.72 -2.04 7.22
N GLY A 341 -19.08 -1.33 6.15
CA GLY A 341 -18.14 -0.71 5.22
C GLY A 341 -17.49 -1.64 4.19
N ALA A 342 -17.82 -2.92 4.20
CA ALA A 342 -17.38 -3.86 3.19
C ALA A 342 -18.43 -4.04 2.09
N VAL A 343 -18.02 -3.89 0.82
CA VAL A 343 -18.89 -4.15 -0.34
C VAL A 343 -18.06 -4.75 -1.49
N PRO A 344 -18.70 -5.43 -2.46
CA PRO A 344 -18.00 -6.03 -3.59
C PRO A 344 -17.21 -5.00 -4.41
N GLY A 345 -15.94 -5.30 -4.71
CA GLY A 345 -15.12 -4.53 -5.65
C GLY A 345 -14.70 -3.14 -5.20
N HIS A 346 -14.76 -2.84 -3.89
CA HIS A 346 -14.33 -1.56 -3.31
C HIS A 346 -13.39 -1.81 -2.13
N ALA A 347 -12.60 -0.80 -1.74
CA ALA A 347 -11.83 -0.84 -0.50
C ALA A 347 -12.76 -0.95 0.73
N GLN A 348 -12.22 -1.50 1.83
CA GLN A 348 -12.93 -1.54 3.10
C GLN A 348 -13.07 -0.12 3.66
N ARG A 349 -14.30 0.32 3.90
CA ARG A 349 -14.59 1.64 4.47
C ARG A 349 -14.64 1.59 5.99
N ILE A 350 -13.92 2.49 6.65
CA ILE A 350 -13.94 2.68 8.11
C ILE A 350 -14.51 4.07 8.39
N THR A 351 -15.52 4.17 9.24
CA THR A 351 -16.27 5.43 9.48
C THR A 351 -16.50 5.64 10.96
N GLU A 352 -16.62 6.91 11.37
CA GLU A 352 -16.91 7.26 12.77
C GLU A 352 -18.25 6.71 13.27
N ILE A 353 -19.22 6.54 12.36
CA ILE A 353 -20.55 6.05 12.69
C ILE A 353 -20.51 4.54 12.94
N TRP A 354 -19.87 3.80 12.03
CA TRP A 354 -19.88 2.33 12.10
C TRP A 354 -18.77 1.78 12.99
N HIS A 355 -17.70 2.54 13.18
CA HIS A 355 -16.48 2.15 13.89
C HIS A 355 -16.12 3.14 15.02
N PRO A 356 -17.05 3.44 15.96
CA PRO A 356 -16.90 4.58 16.85
C PRO A 356 -15.75 4.45 17.85
N HIS A 357 -15.40 3.23 18.29
CA HIS A 357 -14.26 2.98 19.19
C HIS A 357 -12.90 3.26 18.57
N LEU A 358 -12.82 3.49 17.25
CA LEU A 358 -11.56 3.90 16.63
C LEU A 358 -11.29 5.39 16.81
N HIS A 359 -12.27 6.22 17.20
CA HIS A 359 -12.09 7.66 17.40
C HIS A 359 -11.30 8.34 16.25
N LEU A 360 -11.74 8.15 15.00
CA LEU A 360 -10.93 8.49 13.82
C LEU A 360 -10.43 9.94 13.79
N ARG A 361 -11.11 10.90 14.43
CA ARG A 361 -10.67 12.32 14.51
C ARG A 361 -9.30 12.47 15.13
N SER A 362 -9.08 11.69 16.17
CA SER A 362 -8.00 11.88 17.12
C SER A 362 -6.96 10.75 17.00
N SER A 363 -7.38 9.55 16.58
CA SER A 363 -6.48 8.41 16.34
C SER A 363 -5.84 8.38 14.94
N MET A 364 -6.38 9.10 13.94
CA MET A 364 -5.74 9.21 12.63
C MET A 364 -4.71 10.33 12.66
N ILE A 365 -3.45 9.97 12.80
CA ILE A 365 -2.35 10.93 12.91
C ILE A 365 -1.87 11.38 11.53
N THR A 366 -1.42 12.63 11.44
CA THR A 366 -0.79 13.16 10.24
C THR A 366 0.66 12.73 10.15
N LEU A 367 1.13 12.44 8.94
CA LEU A 367 2.55 12.20 8.71
C LEU A 367 3.39 13.46 9.01
N PRO A 368 4.67 13.29 9.41
CA PRO A 368 5.60 14.41 9.42
C PRO A 368 5.75 15.00 8.02
N THR A 369 6.21 16.25 7.91
CA THR A 369 6.53 16.85 6.60
C THR A 369 7.50 15.93 5.84
N LEU A 370 7.17 15.65 4.58
CA LEU A 370 8.01 14.89 3.68
C LEU A 370 8.76 15.84 2.75
N GLN A 371 10.01 15.52 2.48
CA GLN A 371 10.80 16.20 1.48
C GLN A 371 10.82 15.40 0.17
N PRO A 372 11.09 16.05 -0.97
CA PRO A 372 11.33 15.33 -2.21
C PRO A 372 12.41 14.25 -2.02
N GLY A 373 12.08 13.03 -2.38
CA GLY A 373 12.93 11.85 -2.22
C GLY A 373 12.59 10.98 -1.01
N ASP A 374 11.74 11.45 -0.09
CA ASP A 374 11.26 10.63 1.02
C ASP A 374 10.24 9.59 0.54
N TYR A 375 10.33 8.39 1.10
CA TYR A 375 9.47 7.26 0.76
C TYR A 375 8.74 6.77 2.00
N ILE A 376 7.41 6.84 2.00
CA ILE A 376 6.57 6.33 3.08
C ILE A 376 6.03 4.98 2.67
N LEU A 377 6.04 4.05 3.62
CA LEU A 377 5.42 2.76 3.48
C LEU A 377 4.55 2.45 4.69
N TRP A 378 3.41 1.81 4.46
CA TRP A 378 2.52 1.38 5.53
C TRP A 378 1.92 0.00 5.28
N HIS A 379 1.67 -0.70 6.37
CA HIS A 379 1.14 -2.04 6.43
C HIS A 379 -0.23 -2.12 5.72
N PRO A 380 -0.52 -3.18 4.95
CA PRO A 380 -1.70 -3.27 4.09
C PRO A 380 -3.04 -3.17 4.85
N ASP A 381 -3.07 -3.61 6.10
CA ASP A 381 -4.29 -3.65 6.91
C ASP A 381 -4.55 -2.34 7.71
N LEU A 382 -3.69 -1.31 7.55
CA LEU A 382 -3.87 -0.04 8.26
C LEU A 382 -4.98 0.83 7.63
N PRO A 383 -5.92 1.35 8.45
CA PRO A 383 -6.83 2.40 8.02
C PRO A 383 -6.06 3.69 7.68
N TYR A 384 -6.32 4.22 6.50
CA TYR A 384 -5.72 5.47 6.05
C TYR A 384 -6.72 6.37 5.35
N TYR A 385 -6.41 7.66 5.30
CA TYR A 385 -7.18 8.68 4.61
C TYR A 385 -6.22 9.54 3.79
N LEU A 386 -6.58 9.76 2.52
CA LEU A 386 -5.94 10.73 1.65
C LEU A 386 -6.87 11.91 1.49
N SER A 387 -6.40 13.10 1.84
CA SER A 387 -7.16 14.33 1.61
C SER A 387 -7.39 14.53 0.11
N SER A 388 -8.66 14.68 -0.28
CA SER A 388 -9.05 15.13 -1.62
C SER A 388 -8.77 16.62 -1.83
N ASN A 389 -8.60 17.37 -0.75
CA ASN A 389 -8.36 18.81 -0.78
C ASN A 389 -6.85 19.08 -0.75
N ASN A 390 -6.44 20.08 -1.53
CA ASN A 390 -5.07 20.42 -1.92
C ASN A 390 -4.22 21.01 -0.78
N TYR A 391 -4.54 20.69 0.48
CA TYR A 391 -3.90 21.24 1.65
C TYR A 391 -2.45 20.76 1.75
N GLY A 392 -1.54 21.73 1.80
CA GLY A 392 -0.19 21.45 2.29
C GLY A 392 0.76 20.80 1.28
N LEU A 393 0.56 20.93 -0.01
CA LEU A 393 1.63 20.58 -0.97
C LEU A 393 2.34 21.85 -1.41
N LYS A 394 3.67 21.89 -1.25
CA LYS A 394 4.48 23.04 -1.68
C LYS A 394 5.57 22.60 -2.64
N THR A 395 5.77 23.38 -3.69
CA THR A 395 7.00 23.37 -4.47
C THR A 395 8.01 24.32 -3.84
N PRO A 396 9.27 23.92 -3.65
CA PRO A 396 10.31 24.86 -3.21
C PRO A 396 10.42 26.04 -4.17
N SER A 397 10.42 27.26 -3.63
CA SER A 397 10.44 28.52 -4.38
C SER A 397 11.62 28.58 -5.35
N GLY A 398 11.34 28.79 -6.65
CA GLY A 398 12.38 28.98 -7.67
C GLY A 398 11.96 28.85 -9.14
N SER A 399 10.76 28.37 -9.47
CA SER A 399 10.30 28.22 -10.86
C SER A 399 8.82 28.58 -10.99
N ASN A 400 8.44 29.30 -12.06
CA ASN A 400 7.09 29.77 -12.40
C ASN A 400 6.11 28.62 -12.77
N SER A 401 6.27 27.43 -12.21
CA SER A 401 5.41 26.27 -12.44
C SER A 401 5.31 25.47 -11.14
N GLU A 402 4.48 25.95 -10.21
CA GLU A 402 4.24 25.31 -8.91
C GLU A 402 3.43 24.00 -9.11
N VAL A 403 4.08 22.92 -9.52
CA VAL A 403 3.51 21.57 -9.65
C VAL A 403 4.01 20.67 -8.54
N SER A 404 3.09 20.10 -7.75
CA SER A 404 3.40 19.12 -6.72
C SER A 404 3.01 17.70 -7.13
N MET A 405 3.88 16.72 -6.88
CA MET A 405 3.75 15.37 -7.42
C MET A 405 4.06 14.28 -6.40
N LEU A 406 3.19 13.25 -6.36
CA LEU A 406 3.35 12.03 -5.58
C LEU A 406 3.14 10.81 -6.46
N VAL A 407 3.96 9.79 -6.27
CA VAL A 407 3.85 8.54 -7.01
C VAL A 407 3.44 7.42 -6.05
N TYR A 408 2.32 6.77 -6.34
CA TYR A 408 1.90 5.57 -5.61
C TYR A 408 2.81 4.40 -5.99
N MET A 409 3.51 3.88 -4.98
CA MET A 409 4.54 2.85 -5.12
C MET A 409 4.50 1.92 -3.92
N PRO A 410 3.73 0.82 -3.97
CA PRO A 410 3.77 -0.19 -2.92
C PRO A 410 5.07 -1.01 -2.99
N ALA A 411 5.38 -1.72 -1.92
CA ALA A 411 6.42 -2.75 -1.92
C ALA A 411 5.76 -4.13 -1.98
N ALA A 412 6.09 -4.89 -3.03
CA ALA A 412 5.52 -6.20 -3.30
C ALA A 412 6.65 -7.22 -3.59
N PRO A 413 6.70 -8.34 -2.86
CA PRO A 413 7.72 -9.37 -3.09
C PRO A 413 7.40 -10.17 -4.35
N LEU A 414 8.37 -10.88 -4.89
CA LEU A 414 8.09 -11.89 -5.91
C LEU A 414 7.35 -13.08 -5.28
N THR A 415 6.20 -13.42 -5.85
CA THR A 415 5.40 -14.63 -5.56
C THR A 415 4.89 -15.18 -6.89
N GLN A 416 4.29 -16.38 -6.89
CA GLN A 416 3.65 -16.91 -8.10
C GLN A 416 2.52 -15.98 -8.61
N THR A 417 1.63 -15.54 -7.72
CA THR A 417 0.53 -14.61 -8.05
C THR A 417 1.06 -13.27 -8.55
N ASN A 418 2.09 -12.74 -7.89
CA ASN A 418 2.70 -11.48 -8.26
C ASN A 418 3.41 -11.58 -9.62
N ALA A 419 4.01 -12.74 -9.97
CA ALA A 419 4.57 -12.99 -11.30
C ALA A 419 3.49 -13.06 -12.40
N LEU A 420 2.31 -13.64 -12.12
CA LEU A 420 1.17 -13.65 -13.05
C LEU A 420 0.66 -12.23 -13.34
N TYR A 421 0.60 -11.37 -12.33
CA TYR A 421 0.32 -9.96 -12.52
C TYR A 421 1.43 -9.29 -13.36
N LEU A 422 2.69 -9.53 -13.03
CA LEU A 422 3.82 -8.91 -13.72
C LEU A 422 3.87 -9.25 -15.22
N ALA A 423 3.47 -10.46 -15.60
CA ALA A 423 3.31 -10.86 -17.01
C ALA A 423 2.25 -10.03 -17.74
N ARG A 424 1.11 -9.75 -17.08
CA ARG A 424 0.06 -8.86 -17.61
C ARG A 424 0.56 -7.41 -17.66
N GLN A 425 1.24 -6.95 -16.62
CA GLN A 425 1.81 -5.61 -16.55
C GLN A 425 2.84 -5.38 -17.66
N ARG A 426 3.72 -6.34 -17.94
CA ARG A 426 4.68 -6.24 -19.05
C ARG A 426 3.97 -5.99 -20.38
N LYS A 427 2.90 -6.75 -20.65
CA LYS A 427 2.11 -6.58 -21.87
C LYS A 427 1.42 -5.21 -21.92
N ALA A 428 0.91 -4.73 -20.79
CA ALA A 428 0.35 -3.39 -20.67
C ALA A 428 1.41 -2.30 -20.94
N PHE A 429 2.58 -2.42 -20.31
CA PHE A 429 3.73 -1.54 -20.54
C PHE A 429 4.15 -1.52 -22.01
N GLN A 430 4.31 -2.66 -22.66
CA GLN A 430 4.71 -2.71 -24.08
C GLN A 430 3.69 -2.04 -25.02
N ARG A 431 2.42 -2.02 -24.62
CA ARG A 431 1.32 -1.41 -25.38
C ARG A 431 0.95 -0.02 -24.88
N GLY A 432 1.58 0.53 -23.85
CA GLY A 432 1.14 1.79 -23.24
C GLY A 432 -0.26 1.75 -22.61
N HIS A 433 -0.83 0.57 -22.37
CA HIS A 433 -2.15 0.43 -21.75
C HIS A 433 -2.09 0.69 -20.23
N PRO A 434 -3.22 1.04 -19.58
CA PRO A 434 -3.31 1.09 -18.13
C PRO A 434 -2.79 -0.17 -17.43
N GLY A 435 -2.43 -0.01 -16.15
CA GLY A 435 -2.09 -1.14 -15.29
C GLY A 435 -3.18 -2.22 -15.28
N PRO A 436 -2.85 -3.52 -15.12
CA PRO A 436 -3.83 -4.61 -15.22
C PRO A 436 -5.06 -4.46 -14.31
N ASP A 437 -4.90 -3.85 -13.13
CA ASP A 437 -5.97 -3.67 -12.13
C ASP A 437 -6.83 -2.41 -12.40
N PHE A 438 -6.49 -1.64 -13.44
CA PHE A 438 -7.19 -0.42 -13.87
C PHE A 438 -7.77 -0.54 -15.29
N ASP A 439 -7.74 -1.74 -15.89
CA ASP A 439 -8.28 -2.00 -17.24
C ASP A 439 -9.74 -2.53 -17.22
N SER A 440 -10.39 -2.56 -16.06
CA SER A 440 -11.64 -3.30 -15.86
C SER A 440 -12.93 -2.61 -16.35
N THR A 441 -12.90 -1.32 -16.74
CA THR A 441 -14.15 -0.57 -17.01
C THR A 441 -14.56 -0.44 -18.47
N GLY A 442 -13.73 -0.87 -19.44
CA GLY A 442 -14.05 -0.69 -20.87
C GLY A 442 -14.28 0.77 -21.29
N ARG A 443 -13.97 1.74 -20.41
CA ARG A 443 -13.83 3.16 -20.76
C ARG A 443 -12.55 3.22 -21.58
N GLY A 444 -12.68 3.70 -22.83
CA GLY A 444 -11.64 3.59 -23.87
C GLY A 444 -10.22 3.74 -23.32
N ILE A 445 -9.39 2.75 -23.64
CA ILE A 445 -7.97 2.69 -23.29
C ILE A 445 -7.35 4.03 -23.68
N VAL A 446 -7.01 4.85 -22.69
CA VAL A 446 -6.14 6.00 -22.92
C VAL A 446 -4.74 5.42 -23.02
N GLU A 447 -4.36 5.06 -24.24
CA GLU A 447 -3.04 4.51 -24.53
C GLU A 447 -1.99 5.61 -24.37
N GLU A 448 -1.03 5.38 -23.49
CA GLU A 448 0.16 6.21 -23.38
C GLU A 448 1.12 5.87 -24.51
N ASP A 449 1.17 6.77 -25.49
CA ASP A 449 2.01 6.68 -26.68
C ASP A 449 3.45 6.25 -26.37
N SER A 450 3.81 5.07 -26.89
CA SER A 450 5.10 4.42 -26.69
C SER A 450 6.30 5.24 -27.16
N ASP A 451 6.11 6.17 -28.09
CA ASP A 451 7.20 6.99 -28.64
C ASP A 451 7.57 8.15 -27.70
N THR A 452 6.71 8.48 -26.74
CA THR A 452 6.85 9.66 -25.87
C THR A 452 7.15 9.34 -24.41
N ARG A 453 6.92 8.10 -23.99
CA ARG A 453 7.18 7.65 -22.62
C ARG A 453 8.51 6.90 -22.50
N PRO A 454 9.10 6.80 -21.30
CA PRO A 454 10.28 5.97 -21.09
C PRO A 454 10.08 4.51 -21.52
N GLY A 455 11.07 3.99 -22.25
CA GLY A 455 11.11 2.61 -22.73
C GLY A 455 12.07 1.70 -21.95
N GLU A 456 12.23 0.46 -22.40
CA GLU A 456 13.11 -0.54 -21.75
C GLU A 456 14.57 -0.07 -21.64
N LYS A 457 15.07 0.64 -22.66
CA LYS A 457 16.42 1.21 -22.66
C LYS A 457 16.60 2.17 -21.47
N GLU A 458 15.64 3.05 -21.25
CA GLU A 458 15.73 4.03 -20.16
C GLU A 458 15.62 3.37 -18.78
N ILE A 459 14.78 2.34 -18.65
CA ILE A 459 14.72 1.51 -17.43
C ILE A 459 16.09 0.88 -17.14
N ALA A 460 16.75 0.34 -18.17
CA ALA A 460 18.08 -0.24 -18.07
C ALA A 460 19.15 0.82 -17.74
N ASP A 461 19.08 2.00 -18.34
CA ASP A 461 20.02 3.10 -18.10
C ASP A 461 19.90 3.62 -16.64
N VAL A 462 18.69 3.64 -16.06
CA VAL A 462 18.43 4.10 -14.69
C VAL A 462 18.83 3.07 -13.63
N GLY A 463 18.40 1.80 -13.79
CA GLY A 463 18.51 0.80 -12.72
C GLY A 463 19.07 -0.56 -13.15
N GLY A 464 19.54 -0.67 -14.39
CA GLY A 464 20.20 -1.86 -14.91
C GLY A 464 19.32 -3.11 -14.91
N PRO A 465 19.94 -4.31 -14.80
CA PRO A 465 19.23 -5.58 -14.83
C PRO A 465 18.17 -5.72 -13.73
N ALA A 466 18.42 -5.19 -12.53
CA ALA A 466 17.49 -5.28 -11.42
C ALA A 466 16.18 -4.52 -11.68
N ALA A 467 16.26 -3.36 -12.35
CA ALA A 467 15.08 -2.60 -12.75
C ALA A 467 14.28 -3.32 -13.84
N LEU A 468 14.96 -3.88 -14.85
CA LEU A 468 14.30 -4.68 -15.89
C LEU A 468 13.60 -5.90 -15.27
N GLN A 469 14.24 -6.58 -14.34
CA GLN A 469 13.65 -7.70 -13.60
C GLN A 469 12.43 -7.28 -12.79
N ALA A 470 12.53 -6.20 -11.99
CA ALA A 470 11.42 -5.69 -11.20
C ALA A 470 10.21 -5.31 -12.07
N MET A 471 10.45 -4.84 -13.30
CA MET A 471 9.41 -4.51 -14.29
C MET A 471 8.91 -5.71 -15.11
N GLY A 472 9.48 -6.92 -14.91
CA GLY A 472 9.12 -8.14 -15.66
C GLY A 472 9.71 -8.22 -17.06
N LEU A 473 10.68 -7.37 -17.39
CA LEU A 473 11.30 -7.24 -18.71
C LEU A 473 12.54 -8.13 -18.89
N ALA A 474 13.12 -8.62 -17.80
CA ALA A 474 14.23 -9.57 -17.82
C ALA A 474 14.01 -10.74 -16.84
N PRO A 475 14.51 -11.94 -17.14
CA PRO A 475 14.45 -13.07 -16.23
C PRO A 475 15.40 -12.88 -15.03
N TRP A 476 15.11 -13.59 -13.95
CA TRP A 476 16.03 -13.72 -12.81
C TRP A 476 16.98 -14.89 -13.01
N GLU A 477 18.20 -14.77 -12.48
CA GLU A 477 19.15 -15.88 -12.41
C GLU A 477 18.64 -16.94 -11.42
N VAL A 478 18.65 -18.20 -11.84
CA VAL A 478 18.28 -19.34 -10.98
C VAL A 478 19.56 -19.89 -10.33
N ALA A 479 19.56 -20.06 -9.02
CA ALA A 479 20.71 -20.65 -8.33
C ALA A 479 21.02 -22.04 -8.93
N GLY A 480 22.20 -22.20 -9.53
CA GLY A 480 22.63 -23.42 -10.21
C GLY A 480 22.77 -23.32 -11.74
N THR A 481 22.24 -22.27 -12.38
CA THR A 481 22.53 -21.96 -13.78
C THR A 481 23.78 -21.09 -13.87
N ARG A 482 24.97 -21.71 -13.88
CA ARG A 482 26.12 -21.03 -14.49
C ARG A 482 25.78 -20.86 -15.97
N SER A 483 25.57 -19.63 -16.43
CA SER A 483 25.60 -19.34 -17.86
C SER A 483 26.98 -19.69 -18.38
N GLY A 484 27.07 -20.79 -19.12
CA GLY A 484 28.27 -21.15 -19.85
C GLY A 484 28.51 -20.08 -20.90
N SER A 485 29.50 -19.22 -20.69
CA SER A 485 30.09 -18.46 -21.79
C SER A 485 30.60 -19.47 -22.82
N PRO A 486 30.39 -19.27 -24.14
CA PRO A 486 31.08 -20.09 -25.13
C PRO A 486 32.59 -19.93 -24.92
N PRO A 487 33.41 -20.99 -25.09
CA PRO A 487 34.85 -20.83 -24.98
C PRO A 487 35.28 -19.81 -26.04
N SER A 488 35.83 -18.68 -25.58
CA SER A 488 36.53 -17.77 -26.46
C SER A 488 37.81 -18.47 -26.90
N ASP A 489 37.93 -18.73 -28.20
CA ASP A 489 39.19 -19.07 -28.82
C ASP A 489 40.17 -17.92 -28.59
N LYS A 490 41.08 -18.09 -27.61
CA LYS A 490 42.31 -17.30 -27.56
C LYS A 490 43.51 -18.23 -27.62
N ALA A 491 44.19 -18.08 -28.74
CA ALA A 491 45.52 -18.57 -28.99
C ALA A 491 46.47 -18.19 -27.85
N LYS A 492 47.38 -19.13 -27.57
CA LYS A 492 48.51 -18.98 -26.66
C LYS A 492 49.38 -17.79 -27.05
N SER A 493 49.62 -16.89 -26.10
CA SER A 493 50.90 -16.19 -25.97
C SER A 493 51.16 -15.94 -24.49
N ASN A 494 52.28 -16.49 -24.03
CA ASN A 494 52.85 -16.27 -22.71
C ASN A 494 53.18 -14.78 -22.54
N GLU A 495 52.87 -14.21 -21.38
CA GLU A 495 53.78 -13.32 -20.67
C GLU A 495 53.32 -13.24 -19.20
N GLU A 496 54.27 -13.46 -18.30
CA GLU A 496 54.13 -13.33 -16.86
C GLU A 496 54.12 -11.83 -16.53
N ASP A 497 53.07 -11.34 -15.88
CA ASP A 497 53.14 -10.13 -15.07
C ASP A 497 52.39 -10.38 -13.75
N VAL A 498 53.17 -10.26 -12.67
CA VAL A 498 52.73 -10.33 -11.29
C VAL A 498 52.35 -8.91 -10.90
N ASP A 499 51.08 -8.66 -10.56
CA ASP A 499 50.76 -7.56 -9.67
C ASP A 499 49.51 -7.83 -8.83
N MET A 500 49.66 -7.50 -7.54
CA MET A 500 48.67 -7.64 -6.49
C MET A 500 47.67 -6.48 -6.53
N GLU A 501 46.37 -6.77 -6.55
CA GLU A 501 45.37 -5.85 -5.99
C GLU A 501 44.28 -6.60 -5.24
N ALA A 502 43.85 -5.93 -4.18
CA ALA A 502 43.31 -6.50 -2.95
C ALA A 502 41.87 -6.99 -3.05
N GLU A 503 41.60 -8.02 -2.25
CA GLU A 503 40.29 -8.55 -1.93
C GLU A 503 39.30 -7.44 -1.51
N THR A 504 38.30 -7.18 -2.34
CA THR A 504 37.02 -6.62 -1.90
C THR A 504 36.08 -7.79 -1.58
N ARG A 505 36.31 -8.42 -0.43
CA ARG A 505 35.39 -9.36 0.22
C ARG A 505 34.79 -8.68 1.46
N SER A 506 33.62 -8.09 1.33
CA SER A 506 32.75 -7.62 2.42
C SER A 506 31.50 -7.01 1.78
N LEU A 507 30.23 -7.32 2.04
CA LEU A 507 29.51 -8.28 2.87
C LEU A 507 28.29 -8.73 2.04
N MET A 508 28.32 -9.92 1.46
CA MET A 508 27.07 -10.62 1.15
C MET A 508 27.08 -11.83 2.06
N SER A 509 26.35 -11.73 3.17
CA SER A 509 25.93 -12.90 3.92
C SER A 509 25.29 -13.86 2.92
N SER A 510 25.98 -14.95 2.61
CA SER A 510 25.45 -16.03 1.80
C SER A 510 24.38 -16.75 2.61
N SER A 511 23.18 -16.17 2.72
CA SER A 511 22.02 -16.96 3.07
C SER A 511 21.83 -17.97 1.94
N SER A 512 21.87 -19.26 2.27
CA SER A 512 21.55 -20.31 1.32
C SER A 512 20.11 -20.06 0.83
N ILE A 513 19.95 -19.81 -0.48
CA ILE A 513 18.63 -19.67 -1.12
C ILE A 513 17.80 -20.90 -0.76
N SER A 514 16.60 -20.70 -0.21
CA SER A 514 15.72 -21.82 0.17
C SER A 514 15.19 -22.53 -1.08
N ARG A 515 14.74 -23.78 -0.91
CA ARG A 515 14.11 -24.53 -2.00
C ARG A 515 12.84 -23.83 -2.49
N ALA A 516 12.06 -23.24 -1.57
CA ALA A 516 10.84 -22.50 -1.90
C ALA A 516 11.17 -21.23 -2.71
N GLU A 517 12.19 -20.45 -2.30
CA GLU A 517 12.63 -19.29 -3.08
C GLU A 517 13.07 -19.68 -4.49
N ALA A 518 13.89 -20.73 -4.62
CA ALA A 518 14.37 -21.19 -5.92
C ALA A 518 13.22 -21.62 -6.83
N GLU A 519 12.20 -22.27 -6.26
CA GLU A 519 11.00 -22.68 -6.99
C GLU A 519 10.14 -21.47 -7.42
N VAL A 520 9.97 -20.47 -6.55
CA VAL A 520 9.25 -19.23 -6.90
C VAL A 520 9.94 -18.51 -8.06
N VAL A 521 11.27 -18.38 -8.02
CA VAL A 521 12.04 -17.77 -9.12
C VAL A 521 11.90 -18.57 -10.41
N ARG A 522 11.97 -19.90 -10.33
CA ARG A 522 11.79 -20.79 -11.49
C ARG A 522 10.40 -20.62 -12.11
N LEU A 523 9.34 -20.65 -11.30
CA LEU A 523 7.97 -20.46 -11.75
C LEU A 523 7.76 -19.07 -12.34
N ALA A 524 8.29 -18.03 -11.71
CA ALA A 524 8.19 -16.67 -12.21
C ALA A 524 8.83 -16.51 -13.60
N ASN A 525 10.01 -17.10 -13.80
CA ASN A 525 10.66 -17.12 -15.12
C ASN A 525 9.81 -17.84 -16.17
N ILE A 526 9.20 -18.99 -15.84
CA ILE A 526 8.30 -19.72 -16.75
C ILE A 526 7.05 -18.89 -17.08
N ILE A 527 6.47 -18.21 -16.10
CA ILE A 527 5.28 -17.38 -16.27
C ILE A 527 5.58 -16.19 -17.19
N LEU A 528 6.69 -15.49 -16.95
CA LEU A 528 7.06 -14.30 -17.70
C LEU A 528 7.65 -14.63 -19.07
N PHE A 529 8.45 -15.69 -19.18
CA PHE A 529 9.22 -16.04 -20.36
C PHE A 529 9.02 -17.52 -20.72
N PRO A 530 7.79 -17.94 -21.09
CA PRO A 530 7.48 -19.34 -21.36
C PRO A 530 8.26 -19.94 -22.53
N ASP A 531 8.80 -19.09 -23.41
CA ASP A 531 9.61 -19.49 -24.57
C ASP A 531 11.11 -19.62 -24.26
N ARG A 532 11.55 -19.33 -23.03
CA ARG A 532 12.96 -19.33 -22.62
C ARG A 532 13.34 -20.50 -21.70
#